data_AF-A0A1Q4H7M3-F1
#
_entry.id   AF-A0A1Q4H7M3-F1
#
_cell.length_a   1.000
_cell.length_b   1.000
_cell.length_c   1.000
_cell.angle_alpha   90.00
_cell.angle_beta   90.00
_cell.angle_gamma   90.00
#
_symmetry.space_group_name_H-M   'P 1'
#
loop_
_entity.id
_entity.type
_entity.pdbx_description
1 polymer ?
#
loop_
_entity_poly.entity_id
_entity_poly.type
_entity_poly.pdbx_seq_one_letter_code
_entity_poly.pdbx_strand_id
1 'polypeptide(L)' 'MTATVQPAFEGWFSTDDAGQTHLIGGKCTQCATYVFPPRENNCPNPGCDSDTLALVPLSRHGKVWSYTENRYAPPPPYP' A
#
# COMPACT_ATOMS: atom_id res chain seq x y z
N MET A 1 14.41 -19.69 -17.31
CA MET A 1 13.06 -19.58 -16.72
C MET A 1 12.77 -18.11 -16.55
N THR A 2 11.76 -17.57 -17.23
CA THR A 2 11.36 -16.18 -17.07
C THR A 2 10.48 -16.09 -15.83
N ALA A 3 10.88 -15.32 -14.82
CA ALA A 3 10.09 -15.16 -13.60
C ALA A 3 8.80 -14.40 -13.93
N THR A 4 7.64 -14.96 -13.58
CA THR A 4 6.36 -14.26 -13.65
C THR A 4 6.25 -13.28 -12.48
N VAL A 5 6.07 -11.99 -12.78
CA VAL A 5 5.81 -10.97 -11.76
C VAL A 5 4.32 -11.03 -11.42
N GLN A 6 4.00 -11.42 -10.19
CA GLN A 6 2.64 -11.41 -9.66
C GLN A 6 2.59 -10.53 -8.40
N PRO A 7 1.47 -9.82 -8.18
CA PRO A 7 1.32 -9.07 -6.94
C PRO A 7 1.21 -10.03 -5.76
N ALA A 8 1.81 -9.68 -4.63
CA ALA A 8 1.67 -10.45 -3.39
C ALA A 8 0.21 -10.49 -2.90
N PHE A 9 -0.56 -9.44 -3.19
CA PHE A 9 -1.99 -9.32 -2.93
C PHE A 9 -2.69 -8.69 -4.11
N GLU A 10 -3.80 -9.28 -4.55
CA GLU A 10 -4.63 -8.74 -5.62
C GLU A 10 -5.17 -7.35 -5.24
N GLY A 11 -5.20 -6.42 -6.21
CA GLY A 11 -5.73 -5.07 -6.01
C GLY A 11 -4.83 -4.09 -5.24
N TRP A 12 -3.67 -4.53 -4.75
CA TRP A 12 -2.76 -3.67 -3.98
C TRP A 12 -1.76 -2.91 -4.85
N PHE A 13 -1.61 -3.31 -6.12
CA PHE A 13 -0.65 -2.75 -7.04
C PHE A 13 -1.33 -2.36 -8.35
N SER A 14 -0.88 -1.25 -8.94
CA SER A 14 -1.21 -0.87 -10.31
C SER A 14 0.06 -0.51 -11.07
N THR A 15 0.03 -0.60 -12.39
CA THR A 15 1.11 -0.12 -13.25
C THR A 15 0.58 1.01 -14.12
N ASP A 16 1.27 2.14 -14.16
CA ASP A 16 0.90 3.28 -14.99
C ASP A 16 1.33 3.08 -16.46
N ASP A 17 0.96 4.03 -17.33
CA ASP A 17 1.29 3.98 -18.77
C ASP A 17 2.80 4.04 -19.05
N ALA A 18 3.60 4.52 -18.10
CA ALA A 18 5.06 4.54 -18.16
C ALA A 18 5.69 3.23 -17.62
N GLY A 19 4.88 2.21 -17.35
CA GLY A 19 5.33 0.92 -16.81
C GLY A 19 5.76 0.98 -15.35
N GLN A 20 5.42 2.05 -14.63
CA GLN A 20 5.81 2.24 -13.24
C GLN A 20 4.77 1.60 -12.30
N THR A 21 5.22 0.72 -11.39
CA THR A 21 4.35 0.10 -10.38
C THR A 21 4.13 1.00 -9.18
N HIS A 22 2.88 1.12 -8.74
CA HIS A 22 2.43 1.88 -7.57
C HIS A 22 1.74 0.96 -6.56
N LEU A 23 1.85 1.30 -5.28
CA LEU A 23 0.91 0.81 -4.28
C LEU A 23 -0.42 1.53 -4.44
N ILE A 24 -1.52 0.83 -4.27
CA ILE A 24 -2.86 1.42 -4.15
C ILE A 24 -3.16 1.66 -2.67
N GLY A 25 -3.67 2.84 -2.36
CA GLY A 25 -4.19 3.20 -1.04
C GLY A 25 -5.58 3.84 -1.15
N GLY A 26 -6.23 4.02 0.00
CA GLY A 26 -7.47 4.78 0.08
C GLY A 26 -7.20 6.26 0.38
N LYS A 27 -7.91 7.17 -0.28
CA LYS A 27 -7.92 8.60 0.02
C LYS A 27 -9.34 9.05 0.32
N CYS A 28 -9.54 9.62 1.51
CA CYS A 28 -10.83 10.19 1.90
C CYS A 28 -11.21 11.34 0.97
N THR A 29 -12.42 11.26 0.42
CA THR A 29 -12.94 12.28 -0.51
C THR A 29 -13.31 13.59 0.22
N GLN A 30 -13.51 13.55 1.54
CA GLN A 30 -13.86 14.70 2.36
C GLN A 30 -12.63 15.37 3.00
N CYS A 31 -11.83 14.63 3.78
CA CYS A 31 -10.72 15.22 4.56
C CYS A 31 -9.32 14.96 3.95
N ALA A 32 -9.24 14.31 2.78
CA ALA A 32 -8.00 13.98 2.08
C ALA A 32 -7.01 13.07 2.84
N THR A 33 -7.40 12.49 3.97
CA THR A 33 -6.59 11.50 4.69
C THR A 33 -6.32 10.28 3.82
N TYR A 34 -5.06 9.89 3.72
CA TYR A 34 -4.64 8.65 3.08
C TYR A 34 -4.61 7.49 4.08
N VAL A 35 -4.87 6.28 3.60
CA VAL A 35 -4.78 5.06 4.40
C VAL A 35 -4.28 3.88 3.57
N PHE A 36 -3.52 3.01 4.21
CA PHE A 36 -3.06 1.72 3.70
C PHE A 36 -3.22 0.67 4.82
N PRO A 37 -3.61 -0.60 4.53
CA PRO A 37 -3.92 -1.17 3.21
C PRO A 37 -5.10 -0.54 2.47
N PRO A 38 -5.22 -0.72 1.14
CA PRO A 38 -6.33 -0.17 0.36
C PRO A 38 -7.68 -0.72 0.82
N ARG A 39 -8.64 0.19 0.97
CA ARG A 39 -10.05 -0.07 1.28
C ARG A 39 -10.89 1.13 0.83
N GLU A 40 -12.17 0.90 0.59
CA GLU A 40 -13.10 1.91 0.04
C GLU A 40 -13.96 2.59 1.11
N ASN A 41 -13.82 2.20 2.39
CA ASN A 41 -14.65 2.69 3.49
C ASN A 41 -13.89 2.95 4.80
N ASN A 42 -14.61 3.54 5.78
CA ASN A 42 -14.14 3.84 7.13
C ASN A 42 -12.90 4.75 7.14
N CYS A 43 -13.09 6.06 6.98
CA CYS A 43 -12.01 7.02 7.13
C CYS A 43 -11.35 6.89 8.52
N PRO A 44 -10.03 6.75 8.62
CA PRO A 44 -9.38 6.57 9.93
C PRO A 44 -9.21 7.87 10.71
N ASN A 45 -9.54 9.03 10.11
CA ASN A 45 -9.42 10.31 10.79
C ASN A 45 -10.60 10.50 11.76
N PRO A 46 -10.37 10.54 13.09
CA PRO A 46 -11.45 10.65 14.07
C PRO A 46 -12.21 11.98 14.01
N GLY A 47 -11.65 13.00 13.34
CA GLY A 47 -12.33 14.27 13.07
C GLY A 47 -13.13 14.29 11.76
N CYS A 48 -13.28 13.14 11.08
CA CYS A 48 -14.02 13.01 9.83
C CYS A 48 -15.02 11.86 9.94
N ASP A 49 -16.25 12.11 9.50
CA ASP A 49 -17.38 11.19 9.48
C ASP A 49 -17.60 10.54 8.11
N SER A 50 -16.65 10.68 7.18
CA SER A 50 -16.77 10.11 5.85
C SER A 50 -16.52 8.59 5.86
N ASP A 51 -17.41 7.87 5.19
CA ASP A 51 -17.27 6.44 4.91
C ASP A 51 -16.76 6.16 3.49
N THR A 52 -16.31 7.16 2.74
CA THR A 52 -15.86 6.98 1.36
C THR A 52 -14.37 7.25 1.22
N LEU A 53 -13.65 6.23 0.79
CA LEU A 53 -12.25 6.32 0.39
C LEU A 53 -12.14 5.98 -1.10
N ALA A 54 -11.64 6.91 -1.91
CA ALA A 54 -11.30 6.63 -3.29
C ALA A 54 -9.98 5.84 -3.34
N LEU A 55 -9.95 4.76 -4.12
CA LEU A 55 -8.70 4.05 -4.40
C LEU A 55 -7.82 4.88 -5.34
N VAL A 56 -6.58 5.12 -4.92
CA VAL A 56 -5.63 5.98 -5.64
C VAL A 56 -4.22 5.37 -5.66
N PRO A 57 -3.44 5.57 -6.74
CA PRO A 57 -2.03 5.24 -6.74
C PRO A 57 -1.26 6.14 -5.78
N LEU A 58 -0.47 5.52 -4.89
CA LEU A 58 0.40 6.22 -3.95
C LEU A 58 1.73 6.59 -4.63
N SER A 59 2.43 7.55 -4.02
CA SER A 59 3.79 7.89 -4.40
C SER A 59 4.72 6.69 -4.29
N ARG A 60 5.60 6.54 -5.28
CA ARG A 60 6.69 5.54 -5.26
C ARG A 60 7.90 5.97 -4.42
N HIS A 61 7.89 7.21 -3.93
CA HIS A 61 8.94 7.78 -3.12
C HIS A 61 8.42 8.17 -1.75
N GLY A 62 9.24 7.95 -0.73
CA GLY A 62 8.96 8.30 0.65
C GLY A 62 10.23 8.53 1.45
N LYS A 63 10.08 8.80 2.74
CA LYS A 63 11.18 8.88 3.70
C LYS A 63 10.98 7.79 4.74
N VAL A 64 12.07 7.17 5.18
CA VAL A 64 12.03 6.23 6.31
C VAL A 64 11.67 7.03 7.56
N TRP A 65 10.54 6.69 8.18
CA TRP A 65 10.08 7.34 9.40
C TRP A 65 10.69 6.68 10.65
N SER A 66 10.65 5.35 10.67
CA SER A 66 11.31 4.51 11.66
C SER A 66 11.65 3.16 11.01
N TYR A 67 12.62 2.45 11.59
CA TYR A 67 12.97 1.11 11.16
C TYR A 67 13.41 0.28 12.36
N THR A 68 13.29 -1.04 12.22
CA THR A 68 13.91 -2.00 13.13
C THR A 68 14.71 -3.00 12.31
N GLU A 69 15.77 -3.55 12.89
CA GLU A 69 16.57 -4.59 12.24
C GLU A 69 16.30 -5.94 12.91
N ASN A 70 15.76 -6.86 12.15
CA ASN A 70 15.43 -8.21 12.61
C ASN A 70 16.54 -9.18 12.21
N ARG A 71 17.40 -9.58 13.16
CA ARG A 71 18.50 -10.53 12.94
C ARG A 71 18.20 -11.92 13.51
N TYR A 72 17.16 -12.57 13.03
CA TYR A 72 16.89 -13.98 13.31
C TYR A 72 17.16 -14.82 12.07
N ALA A 73 17.61 -16.05 12.25
CA ALA A 73 17.68 -17.01 11.15
C ALA A 73 16.25 -17.27 10.63
N PRO A 74 16.03 -17.36 9.31
CA PRO A 74 14.77 -17.83 8.78
C PRO A 74 14.42 -19.20 9.38
N PRO A 75 13.14 -19.46 9.70
CA PRO A 75 12.76 -20.78 10.19
C PRO A 75 13.06 -21.82 9.10
N PRO A 76 13.61 -23.00 9.45
CA PRO A 76 13.77 -24.10 8.50
C PRO A 76 12.46 -24.37 7.75
N PRO A 77 12.49 -24.69 6.44
CA PRO A 77 13.65 -25.18 5.67
C PRO A 77 14.36 -24.13 4.79
N TYR A 78 14.07 -22.83 4.95
CA TYR A 78 14.63 -21.81 4.05
C TYR A 78 16.03 -21.38 4.53
N PRO A 79 17.07 -21.44 3.67
CA PRO A 79 18.42 -20.99 3.99
C PRO A 79 18.53 -19.47 4.09
#